data_AF-A0A968UZX7-F1
#
_entry.id   AF-A0A968UZX7-F1
#
_cell.length_a   1.000
_cell.length_b   1.000
_cell.length_c   1.000
_cell.angle_alpha   90.00
_cell.angle_beta   90.00
_cell.angle_gamma   90.00
#
_symmetry.space_group_name_H-M   'P 1'
#
loop_
_entity.id
_entity.type
_entity.pdbx_description
1 polymer ?
#
loop_
_entity_poly.entity_id
_entity_poly.type
_entity_poly.pdbx_seq_one_letter_code
_entity_poly.pdbx_strand_id
1 'polypeptide(L)'
;MAEGGKRFMWVLIIIIAVVLVVVWLNYNTSNTVQGNSSRSMSNKSSKISFPPLDESQLNDDLSSALGMDYRTLRNFLAVGNFESANKETLAIFQKLIYPHAKKTLSQDHLQIDDDEIYQARVERIPCTDICTIDRLWVKYSAGHFGFSIQAEIAQQLNEQFYEEIVEFNYKEKVNMIEQEVVYRAALKTKEAFEKQIKWDKTSLSDRGLNFNRSAPRGHLPKILWSELIPGYKNLIKLLKRVGDCL
;
A
#
# COMPACT_ATOMS: atom_id res chain seq x y z
N MET A 1 -3.07 -69.76 5.52
CA MET A 1 -2.53 -68.63 4.72
C MET A 1 -2.69 -67.31 5.48
N ALA A 2 -2.10 -67.16 6.67
CA ALA A 2 -2.26 -65.97 7.52
C ALA A 2 -0.92 -65.42 8.09
N GLU A 3 0.22 -65.89 7.56
CA GLU A 3 1.55 -65.43 7.97
C GLU A 3 2.16 -64.37 7.02
N GLY A 4 1.65 -64.25 5.79
CA GLY A 4 2.14 -63.27 4.80
C GLY A 4 1.79 -61.81 5.15
N GLY A 5 0.57 -61.56 5.67
CA GLY A 5 0.10 -60.21 5.97
C GLY A 5 0.80 -59.54 7.16
N LYS A 6 1.20 -60.32 8.18
CA LYS A 6 1.94 -59.79 9.35
C LYS A 6 3.37 -59.40 8.97
N ARG A 7 4.04 -60.20 8.13
CA ARG A 7 5.38 -59.90 7.62
C ARG A 7 5.38 -58.63 6.76
N PHE A 8 4.36 -58.43 5.93
CA PHE A 8 4.23 -57.23 5.10
C PHE A 8 4.00 -55.97 5.94
N MET A 9 3.21 -56.06 7.01
CA MET A 9 2.95 -54.95 7.94
C MET A 9 4.21 -54.50 8.69
N TRP A 10 5.04 -55.44 9.15
CA TRP A 10 6.31 -55.11 9.82
C TRP A 10 7.32 -54.46 8.87
N VAL A 11 7.39 -54.89 7.61
CA VAL A 11 8.23 -54.25 6.59
C VAL A 11 7.77 -52.83 6.31
N LEU A 12 6.45 -52.59 6.23
CA LEU A 12 5.90 -51.25 6.01
C LEU A 12 6.22 -50.29 7.17
N ILE A 13 6.11 -50.78 8.41
CA ILE A 13 6.43 -50.01 9.62
C ILE A 13 7.93 -49.64 9.66
N ILE A 14 8.82 -50.57 9.29
CA ILE A 14 10.26 -50.31 9.22
C ILE A 14 10.57 -49.26 8.15
N ILE A 15 9.95 -49.34 6.97
CA ILE A 15 10.16 -48.36 5.89
C ILE A 15 9.70 -46.96 6.34
N ILE A 16 8.52 -46.85 6.96
CA ILE A 16 8.02 -45.57 7.49
C ILE A 16 8.95 -45.02 8.57
N ALA A 17 9.43 -45.85 9.49
CA ALA A 17 10.37 -45.43 10.53
C ALA A 17 11.70 -44.93 9.94
N VAL A 18 12.24 -45.62 8.92
CA VAL A 18 13.47 -45.19 8.23
C VAL A 18 13.26 -43.86 7.50
N VAL A 19 12.12 -43.68 6.82
CA VAL A 19 11.79 -42.41 6.14
C VAL A 19 11.66 -41.28 7.14
N LEU A 20 11.00 -41.50 8.29
CA LEU A 20 10.87 -40.48 9.34
C LEU A 20 12.23 -40.13 9.97
N VAL A 21 13.12 -41.10 10.17
CA VAL A 21 14.48 -40.86 10.67
C VAL A 21 15.30 -40.08 9.65
N VAL A 22 15.23 -40.40 8.34
CA VAL A 22 15.94 -39.67 7.28
C VAL A 22 15.40 -38.24 7.13
N VAL A 23 14.09 -38.04 7.20
CA VAL A 23 13.46 -36.70 7.18
C VAL A 23 13.87 -35.90 8.41
N TRP A 24 13.92 -36.52 9.59
CA TRP A 24 14.36 -35.87 10.82
C TRP A 24 15.85 -35.51 10.79
N LEU A 25 16.71 -36.40 10.27
CA LEU A 25 18.14 -36.12 10.07
C LEU A 25 18.35 -34.97 9.08
N ASN A 26 17.61 -34.92 7.96
CA ASN A 26 17.68 -33.84 6.98
C ASN A 26 17.11 -32.51 7.51
N TYR A 27 16.07 -32.54 8.36
CA TYR A 27 15.54 -31.35 9.01
C TYR A 27 16.53 -30.76 10.03
N ASN A 28 17.26 -31.61 10.75
CA ASN A 28 18.21 -31.17 11.77
C ASN A 28 19.62 -30.83 11.27
N THR A 29 19.99 -31.21 10.04
CA THR A 29 21.30 -30.85 9.46
C THR A 29 21.36 -29.42 8.89
N SER A 30 20.22 -28.73 8.74
CA SER A 30 20.21 -27.30 8.34
C SER A 30 20.41 -26.32 9.50
N ASN A 31 20.49 -26.79 10.76
CA ASN A 31 20.62 -25.94 11.94
C ASN A 31 21.84 -26.33 12.78
N THR A 32 23.06 -26.22 12.23
CA THR A 32 24.28 -26.15 13.06
C THR A 32 25.45 -25.50 12.31
N VAL A 33 25.58 -24.18 12.40
CA VAL A 33 26.88 -23.51 12.50
C VAL A 33 26.80 -22.56 13.69
N GLN A 34 27.39 -22.98 14.82
CA GLN A 34 27.70 -22.09 15.94
C GLN A 34 28.98 -21.31 15.61
N GLY A 35 28.85 -19.99 15.57
CA GLY A 35 29.94 -19.06 15.86
C GLY A 35 29.55 -18.24 17.08
N ASN A 36 29.93 -18.69 18.28
CA ASN A 36 29.80 -17.91 19.51
C ASN A 36 30.70 -16.66 19.43
N SER A 37 30.11 -15.48 19.59
CA SER A 37 30.82 -14.33 20.13
C SER A 37 29.87 -13.52 20.99
N SER A 38 30.09 -13.56 22.29
CA SER A 38 29.39 -12.76 23.29
C SER A 38 29.68 -11.28 23.03
N ARG A 39 28.69 -10.52 22.56
CA ARG A 39 28.74 -9.06 22.54
C ARG A 39 27.38 -8.52 22.93
N SER A 40 27.37 -7.64 23.93
CA SER A 40 26.16 -7.03 24.46
C SER A 40 25.38 -6.35 23.33
N MET A 41 24.11 -6.70 23.19
CA MET A 41 23.20 -5.99 22.29
C MET A 41 22.83 -4.66 22.92
N SER A 42 23.64 -3.64 22.65
CA SER A 42 23.16 -2.26 22.65
C SER A 42 22.07 -2.17 21.57
N ASN A 43 20.87 -1.73 21.96
CA ASN A 43 19.80 -1.32 21.04
C ASN A 43 20.34 -0.24 20.09
N LYS A 44 20.75 -0.64 18.88
CA LYS A 44 21.17 0.26 17.82
C LYS A 44 20.03 0.34 16.82
N SER A 45 19.25 1.41 16.90
CA SER A 45 18.35 1.83 15.83
C SER A 45 19.16 1.83 14.53
N SER A 46 18.86 0.91 13.62
CA SER A 46 19.54 0.79 12.35
C SER A 46 19.18 2.00 11.51
N LYS A 47 19.99 3.05 11.61
CA LYS A 47 19.93 4.23 10.76
C LYS A 47 20.06 3.75 9.32
N ILE A 48 18.97 3.79 8.56
CA ILE A 48 18.93 3.41 7.14
C ILE A 48 20.00 4.26 6.44
N SER A 49 21.04 3.64 5.90
CA SER A 49 22.10 4.35 5.19
C SER A 49 21.64 4.62 3.77
N PHE A 50 21.23 5.85 3.50
CA PHE A 50 21.08 6.35 2.14
C PHE A 50 22.46 6.34 1.45
N PRO A 51 22.52 6.23 0.11
CA PRO A 51 23.69 6.67 -0.65
C PRO A 51 24.09 8.07 -0.17
N PRO A 52 25.37 8.49 -0.27
CA PRO A 52 25.77 9.84 0.15
C PRO A 52 25.01 10.89 -0.68
N LEU A 53 23.92 11.39 -0.10
CA LEU A 53 23.05 12.43 -0.62
C LEU A 53 23.40 13.69 0.15
N ASP A 54 23.88 14.71 -0.56
CA ASP A 54 24.10 16.02 0.04
C ASP A 54 22.75 16.72 0.22
N GLU A 55 22.16 16.54 1.40
CA GLU A 55 20.87 17.15 1.75
C GLU A 55 20.90 18.69 1.68
N SER A 56 22.08 19.32 1.76
CA SER A 56 22.20 20.78 1.67
C SER A 56 21.81 21.34 0.30
N GLN A 57 21.84 20.49 -0.74
CA GLN A 57 21.43 20.85 -2.10
C GLN A 57 19.93 20.65 -2.34
N LEU A 58 19.21 20.00 -1.41
CA LEU A 58 17.78 19.71 -1.55
C LEU A 58 16.95 20.84 -0.96
N ASN A 59 16.64 21.83 -1.78
CA ASN A 59 15.72 22.91 -1.42
C ASN A 59 14.26 22.46 -1.60
N ASP A 60 13.81 21.59 -0.69
CA ASP A 60 12.41 21.17 -0.55
C ASP A 60 11.77 21.86 0.65
N ASP A 61 10.57 22.37 0.46
CA ASP A 61 9.73 22.75 1.59
C ASP A 61 9.16 21.46 2.24
N LEU A 62 9.50 21.25 3.50
CA LEU A 62 9.11 20.09 4.31
C LEU A 62 8.12 20.50 5.42
N SER A 63 7.33 21.54 5.18
CA SER A 63 6.32 22.04 6.13
C SER A 63 5.38 20.94 6.62
N SER A 64 5.09 20.97 7.93
CA SER A 64 4.11 20.10 8.58
C SER A 64 3.36 20.91 9.62
N ALA A 65 2.04 20.77 9.68
CA ALA A 65 1.24 21.37 10.74
C ALA A 65 1.29 20.54 12.05
N LEU A 66 1.71 19.28 11.96
CA LEU A 66 1.80 18.34 13.10
C LEU A 66 3.24 18.03 13.53
N GLY A 67 4.23 18.71 12.95
CA GLY A 67 5.65 18.46 13.24
C GLY A 67 6.18 17.13 12.69
N MET A 68 5.58 16.61 11.63
CA MET A 68 6.04 15.43 10.90
C MET A 68 7.40 15.67 10.24
N ASP A 69 8.26 14.65 10.28
CA ASP A 69 9.57 14.67 9.61
C ASP A 69 9.50 13.97 8.26
N TYR A 70 9.56 14.76 7.18
CA TYR A 70 9.49 14.27 5.80
C TYR A 70 10.85 13.98 5.17
N ARG A 71 11.97 14.14 5.89
CA ARG A 71 13.31 13.97 5.31
C ARG A 71 13.53 12.56 4.78
N THR A 72 13.06 11.53 5.48
CA THR A 72 13.15 10.14 5.04
C THR A 72 12.44 9.92 3.71
N LEU A 73 11.21 10.41 3.58
CA LEU A 73 10.43 10.34 2.34
C LEU A 73 11.15 11.09 1.20
N ARG A 74 11.55 12.35 1.44
CA ARG A 74 12.31 13.17 0.48
C ARG A 74 13.56 12.44 0.00
N ASN A 75 14.34 11.86 0.91
CA ASN A 75 15.60 11.21 0.57
C ASN A 75 15.39 9.95 -0.26
N PHE A 76 14.38 9.13 0.04
CA PHE A 76 14.04 7.96 -0.79
C PHE A 76 13.62 8.38 -2.20
N LEU A 77 12.78 9.41 -2.30
CA LEU A 77 12.34 9.96 -3.57
C LEU A 77 13.49 10.56 -4.38
N ALA A 78 14.39 11.30 -3.73
CA ALA A 78 15.55 11.93 -4.36
C ALA A 78 16.50 10.93 -5.04
N VAL A 79 16.68 9.74 -4.43
CA VAL A 79 17.50 8.68 -5.02
C VAL A 79 16.70 7.72 -5.93
N GLY A 80 15.42 8.00 -6.19
CA GLY A 80 14.55 7.19 -7.03
C GLY A 80 14.14 5.84 -6.44
N ASN A 81 14.27 5.66 -5.11
CA ASN A 81 13.85 4.45 -4.41
C ASN A 81 12.35 4.52 -4.08
N PHE A 82 11.51 4.38 -5.11
CA PHE A 82 10.07 4.53 -4.99
C PHE A 82 9.40 3.47 -4.12
N GLU A 83 9.98 2.28 -4.00
CA GLU A 83 9.48 1.25 -3.10
C GLU A 83 9.58 1.70 -1.63
N SER A 84 10.76 2.19 -1.23
CA SER A 84 10.97 2.68 0.13
C SER A 84 10.19 3.97 0.38
N ALA A 85 10.08 4.84 -0.61
CA ALA A 85 9.23 6.04 -0.53
C ALA A 85 7.76 5.68 -0.33
N ASN A 86 7.24 4.64 -1.00
CA ASN A 86 5.87 4.18 -0.82
C ASN A 86 5.63 3.67 0.61
N LYS A 87 6.55 2.85 1.13
CA LYS A 87 6.50 2.34 2.51
C LYS A 87 6.56 3.47 3.56
N GLU A 88 7.42 4.46 3.35
CA GLU A 88 7.51 5.62 4.23
C GLU A 88 6.24 6.48 4.15
N THR A 89 5.68 6.67 2.95
CA THR A 89 4.41 7.38 2.76
C THR A 89 3.28 6.70 3.55
N LEU A 90 3.18 5.37 3.47
CA LEU A 90 2.22 4.60 4.25
C LEU A 90 2.41 4.82 5.77
N ALA A 91 3.67 4.75 6.25
CA ALA A 91 3.98 4.96 7.66
C ALA A 91 3.67 6.39 8.14
N ILE A 92 3.87 7.40 7.30
CA ILE A 92 3.50 8.80 7.56
C ILE A 92 1.99 8.93 7.72
N PHE A 93 1.20 8.42 6.78
CA PHE A 93 -0.26 8.51 6.88
C PHE A 93 -0.83 7.76 8.09
N GLN A 94 -0.24 6.61 8.45
CA GLN A 94 -0.58 5.93 9.69
C GLN A 94 -0.40 6.84 10.91
N LYS A 95 0.70 7.59 10.99
CA LYS A 95 0.94 8.54 12.08
C LYS A 95 -0.03 9.73 12.04
N LEU A 96 -0.35 10.23 10.85
CA LEU A 96 -1.31 11.33 10.68
C LEU A 96 -2.73 10.95 11.14
N ILE A 97 -3.15 9.71 10.89
CA ILE A 97 -4.50 9.21 11.19
C ILE A 97 -4.60 8.65 12.62
N TYR A 98 -3.50 8.09 13.13
CA TYR A 98 -3.41 7.47 14.45
C TYR A 98 -2.22 8.04 15.25
N PRO A 99 -2.20 9.34 15.58
CA PRO A 99 -1.06 9.99 16.24
C PRO A 99 -0.72 9.40 17.62
N HIS A 100 -1.67 8.72 18.27
CA HIS A 100 -1.50 8.08 19.57
C HIS A 100 -1.38 6.55 19.52
N ALA A 101 -1.29 5.94 18.33
CA ALA A 101 -1.09 4.50 18.24
C ALA A 101 0.28 4.10 18.78
N LYS A 102 0.29 3.26 19.84
CA LYS A 102 1.51 2.77 20.49
C LYS A 102 2.32 1.80 19.62
N LYS A 103 1.76 1.30 18.52
CA LYS A 103 2.41 0.37 17.59
C LYS A 103 2.01 0.76 16.16
N THR A 104 2.96 0.65 15.22
CA THR A 104 2.69 0.68 13.78
C THR A 104 1.63 -0.36 13.46
N LEU A 105 0.48 0.09 12.94
CA LEU A 105 -0.59 -0.80 12.53
C LEU A 105 -0.11 -1.61 11.33
N SER A 106 -0.35 -2.92 11.32
CA SER A 106 -0.14 -3.68 10.09
C SER A 106 -1.17 -3.21 9.05
N GLN A 107 -0.89 -3.47 7.78
CA GLN A 107 -1.82 -3.18 6.71
C GLN A 107 -3.18 -3.88 6.90
N ASP A 108 -3.19 -5.02 7.60
CA ASP A 108 -4.42 -5.73 7.98
C ASP A 108 -5.17 -5.04 9.12
N HIS A 109 -4.47 -4.43 10.10
CA HIS A 109 -5.12 -3.70 11.17
C HIS A 109 -5.77 -2.39 10.70
N LEU A 110 -5.26 -1.79 9.61
CA LEU A 110 -5.87 -0.63 8.97
C LEU A 110 -7.18 -0.97 8.23
N GLN A 111 -7.46 -2.26 8.01
CA GLN A 111 -8.71 -2.74 7.39
C GLN A 111 -9.85 -2.92 8.39
N ILE A 112 -9.58 -2.82 9.70
CA ILE A 112 -10.50 -3.21 10.79
C ILE A 112 -11.25 -2.00 11.38
N ASP A 113 -10.84 -0.77 11.07
CA ASP A 113 -11.57 0.41 11.53
C ASP A 113 -12.94 0.51 10.85
N ASP A 114 -13.94 0.96 11.61
CA ASP A 114 -15.22 1.38 11.06
C ASP A 114 -14.97 2.49 10.01
N ASP A 115 -15.47 2.29 8.79
CA ASP A 115 -15.26 3.19 7.66
C ASP A 115 -15.55 4.65 8.02
N GLU A 116 -16.55 4.89 8.88
CA GLU A 116 -16.92 6.23 9.33
C GLU A 116 -15.83 6.89 10.19
N ILE A 117 -15.28 6.15 11.15
CA ILE A 117 -14.19 6.63 12.03
C ILE A 117 -12.97 6.97 11.18
N TYR A 118 -12.68 6.11 10.23
CA TYR A 118 -11.58 6.30 9.32
C TYR A 118 -11.76 7.57 8.47
N GLN A 119 -12.92 7.75 7.84
CA GLN A 119 -13.24 8.92 7.02
C GLN A 119 -13.09 10.22 7.83
N ALA A 120 -13.61 10.22 9.06
CA ALA A 120 -13.49 11.36 9.97
C ALA A 120 -12.03 11.68 10.34
N ARG A 121 -11.13 10.70 10.36
CA ARG A 121 -9.70 10.93 10.61
C ARG A 121 -8.99 11.46 9.37
N VAL A 122 -9.29 10.92 8.19
CA VAL A 122 -8.75 11.45 6.93
C VAL A 122 -9.13 12.92 6.76
N GLU A 123 -10.35 13.31 7.12
CA GLU A 123 -10.76 14.72 7.08
C GLU A 123 -9.92 15.65 7.98
N ARG A 124 -9.31 15.12 9.04
CA ARG A 124 -8.53 15.90 10.03
C ARG A 124 -7.05 16.02 9.71
N ILE A 125 -6.53 15.27 8.74
CA ILE A 125 -5.12 15.44 8.33
C ILE A 125 -4.94 16.89 7.85
N PRO A 126 -3.92 17.67 8.23
CA PRO A 126 -3.83 19.05 7.74
C PRO A 126 -3.47 19.12 6.25
N CYS A 127 -3.95 20.15 5.53
CA CYS A 127 -3.60 20.34 4.13
C CYS A 127 -2.09 20.51 3.93
N THR A 128 -1.40 21.19 4.84
CA THR A 128 0.06 21.35 4.82
C THR A 128 0.77 20.00 4.68
N ASP A 129 0.35 19.00 5.46
CA ASP A 129 0.94 17.67 5.46
C ASP A 129 0.64 16.89 4.17
N ILE A 130 -0.60 16.99 3.65
CA ILE A 130 -0.97 16.38 2.36
C ILE A 130 -0.17 17.01 1.21
N CYS A 131 -0.13 18.34 1.14
CA CYS A 131 0.55 19.07 0.07
C CYS A 131 2.07 18.84 0.10
N THR A 132 2.69 18.72 1.29
CA THR A 132 4.11 18.38 1.39
C THR A 132 4.40 17.00 0.82
N ILE A 133 3.61 15.98 1.18
CA ILE A 133 3.78 14.62 0.65
C ILE A 133 3.60 14.61 -0.87
N ASP A 134 2.53 15.22 -1.37
CA ASP A 134 2.22 15.24 -2.81
C ASP A 134 3.31 15.95 -3.61
N ARG A 135 3.74 17.14 -3.17
CA ARG A 135 4.79 17.92 -3.84
C ARG A 135 6.10 17.15 -3.95
N LEU A 136 6.48 16.39 -2.92
CA LEU A 136 7.67 15.55 -2.96
C LEU A 136 7.52 14.46 -4.03
N TRP A 137 6.39 13.75 -4.07
CA TRP A 137 6.12 12.73 -5.08
C TRP A 137 6.14 13.30 -6.50
N VAL A 138 5.46 14.42 -6.73
CA VAL A 138 5.40 15.10 -8.03
C VAL A 138 6.80 15.55 -8.46
N LYS A 139 7.56 16.22 -7.60
CA LYS A 139 8.90 16.73 -7.93
C LYS A 139 9.85 15.61 -8.35
N TYR A 140 9.98 14.58 -7.53
CA TYR A 140 11.00 13.54 -7.72
C TYR A 140 10.61 12.46 -8.74
N SER A 141 9.34 12.42 -9.13
CA SER A 141 8.84 11.61 -10.26
C SER A 141 8.77 12.36 -11.58
N ALA A 142 9.18 13.65 -11.63
CA ALA A 142 9.02 14.52 -12.80
C ALA A 142 7.55 14.66 -13.26
N GLY A 143 6.63 14.82 -12.30
CA GLY A 143 5.19 14.99 -12.55
C GLY A 143 4.44 13.70 -12.87
N HIS A 144 5.07 12.53 -12.67
CA HIS A 144 4.52 11.25 -13.09
C HIS A 144 3.72 10.53 -12.00
N PHE A 145 4.08 10.73 -10.74
CA PHE A 145 3.47 10.14 -9.54
C PHE A 145 3.05 11.23 -8.55
N GLY A 146 2.03 10.94 -7.74
CA GLY A 146 1.45 11.88 -6.79
C GLY A 146 -0.04 11.62 -6.57
N PHE A 147 -0.56 12.07 -5.44
CA PHE A 147 -2.00 12.05 -5.17
C PHE A 147 -2.75 13.08 -6.02
N SER A 148 -2.15 14.23 -6.33
CA SER A 148 -2.73 15.19 -7.28
C SER A 148 -2.89 14.59 -8.66
N ILE A 149 -1.89 13.83 -9.10
CA ILE A 149 -1.91 13.07 -10.35
C ILE A 149 -3.03 12.01 -10.33
N GLN A 150 -3.19 11.29 -9.22
CA GLN A 150 -4.29 10.33 -9.06
C GLN A 150 -5.66 11.01 -9.02
N ALA A 151 -5.78 12.15 -8.34
CA ALA A 151 -7.02 12.92 -8.22
C ALA A 151 -7.49 13.41 -9.59
N GLU A 152 -6.58 13.94 -10.40
CA GLU A 152 -6.86 14.36 -11.78
C GLU A 152 -7.41 13.20 -12.61
N ILE A 153 -6.76 12.02 -12.58
CA ILE A 153 -7.20 10.84 -13.33
C ILE A 153 -8.58 10.39 -12.86
N ALA A 154 -8.80 10.30 -11.54
CA ALA A 154 -10.07 9.89 -10.98
C ALA A 154 -11.21 10.86 -11.32
N GLN A 155 -10.93 12.17 -11.29
CA GLN A 155 -11.90 13.20 -11.65
C GLN A 155 -12.31 13.12 -13.12
N GLN A 156 -11.33 13.06 -14.03
CA GLN A 156 -11.60 12.95 -15.48
C GLN A 156 -12.46 11.72 -15.82
N LEU A 157 -12.12 10.56 -15.26
CA LEU A 157 -12.90 9.34 -15.44
C LEU A 157 -14.32 9.48 -14.86
N ASN A 158 -14.45 10.09 -13.68
CA ASN A 158 -15.75 10.26 -13.05
C ASN A 158 -16.68 11.20 -13.82
N GLU A 159 -16.16 12.32 -14.30
CA GLU A 159 -16.91 13.24 -15.17
C GLU A 159 -17.38 12.53 -16.44
N GLN A 160 -16.48 11.80 -17.11
CA GLN A 160 -16.81 11.03 -18.30
C GLN A 160 -17.94 10.01 -18.05
N PHE A 161 -17.84 9.19 -16.99
CA PHE A 161 -18.85 8.16 -16.72
C PHE A 161 -20.15 8.73 -16.19
N TYR A 162 -20.11 9.84 -15.45
CA TYR A 162 -21.31 10.54 -15.01
C TYR A 162 -22.10 11.04 -16.21
N GLU A 163 -21.45 11.73 -17.15
CA GLU A 163 -22.07 12.23 -18.38
C GLU A 163 -22.65 11.09 -19.22
N GLU A 164 -21.92 9.98 -19.39
CA GLU A 164 -22.41 8.79 -20.11
C GLU A 164 -23.71 8.25 -19.49
N ILE A 165 -23.80 8.18 -18.16
CA ILE A 165 -24.98 7.65 -17.47
C ILE A 165 -26.15 8.63 -17.55
N VAL A 166 -25.89 9.93 -17.41
CA VAL A 166 -26.92 10.98 -17.58
C VAL A 166 -27.52 10.92 -18.99
N GLU A 167 -26.67 10.79 -20.01
CA GLU A 167 -27.10 10.68 -21.40
C GLU A 167 -27.93 9.40 -21.64
N PHE A 168 -27.48 8.27 -21.09
CA PHE A 168 -28.24 7.02 -21.13
C PHE A 168 -29.62 7.17 -20.46
N ASN A 169 -29.68 7.77 -19.27
CA ASN A 169 -30.91 7.99 -18.52
C ASN A 169 -31.92 8.80 -19.36
N TYR A 170 -31.43 9.85 -20.03
CA TYR A 170 -32.23 10.68 -20.92
C TYR A 170 -32.73 9.92 -22.17
N LYS A 171 -31.84 9.24 -22.89
CA LYS A 171 -32.16 8.54 -24.15
C LYS A 171 -33.14 7.39 -23.95
N GLU A 172 -32.89 6.57 -22.94
CA GLU A 172 -33.68 5.38 -22.63
C GLU A 172 -34.91 5.68 -21.76
N LYS A 173 -35.12 6.97 -21.41
CA LYS A 173 -36.20 7.42 -20.51
C LYS A 173 -36.22 6.63 -19.21
N VAL A 174 -35.02 6.29 -18.72
CA VAL A 174 -34.87 5.72 -17.39
C VAL A 174 -35.03 6.88 -16.40
N ASN A 175 -35.66 6.61 -15.26
CA ASN A 175 -35.83 7.59 -14.18
C ASN A 175 -34.87 7.25 -13.03
N MET A 176 -33.57 7.08 -13.33
CA MET A 176 -32.58 6.93 -12.26
C MET A 176 -32.54 8.20 -11.43
N ILE A 177 -32.59 8.03 -10.11
CA ILE A 177 -32.36 9.11 -9.16
C ILE A 177 -30.88 9.51 -9.18
N GLU A 178 -30.59 10.75 -8.82
CA GLU A 178 -29.22 11.30 -8.82
C GLU A 178 -28.24 10.41 -8.04
N GLN A 179 -28.67 9.87 -6.90
CA GLN A 179 -27.84 8.99 -6.07
C GLN A 179 -27.42 7.71 -6.82
N GLU A 180 -28.29 7.19 -7.69
CA GLU A 180 -28.00 6.00 -8.48
C GLU A 180 -27.03 6.30 -9.62
N VAL A 181 -27.18 7.47 -10.26
CA VAL A 181 -26.25 7.97 -11.29
C VAL A 181 -24.85 8.12 -10.70
N VAL A 182 -24.74 8.82 -9.56
CA VAL A 182 -23.48 9.04 -8.84
C VAL A 182 -22.85 7.71 -8.42
N TYR A 183 -23.64 6.78 -7.87
CA TYR A 183 -23.14 5.48 -7.44
C TYR A 183 -22.57 4.66 -8.61
N ARG A 184 -23.29 4.61 -9.74
CA ARG A 184 -22.85 3.89 -10.94
C ARG A 184 -21.62 4.52 -11.57
N ALA A 185 -21.55 5.85 -11.63
CA ALA A 185 -20.38 6.57 -12.12
C ALA A 185 -19.16 6.20 -11.27
N ALA A 186 -19.27 6.27 -9.94
CA ALA A 186 -18.18 5.94 -9.03
C ALA A 186 -17.68 4.49 -9.18
N LEU A 187 -18.57 3.52 -9.44
CA LEU A 187 -18.18 2.13 -9.70
C LEU A 187 -17.39 2.00 -11.01
N LYS A 188 -17.86 2.61 -12.10
CA LYS A 188 -17.13 2.61 -13.38
C LYS A 188 -15.78 3.31 -13.25
N THR A 189 -15.75 4.44 -12.55
CA THR A 189 -14.52 5.20 -12.25
C THR A 189 -13.51 4.32 -11.52
N LYS A 190 -13.93 3.57 -10.48
CA LYS A 190 -13.06 2.66 -9.75
C LYS A 190 -12.36 1.68 -10.69
N GLU A 191 -13.13 0.96 -11.48
CA GLU A 191 -12.62 -0.09 -12.35
C GLU A 191 -11.69 0.46 -13.43
N ALA A 192 -12.05 1.59 -14.04
CA ALA A 192 -11.24 2.24 -15.05
C ALA A 192 -9.94 2.82 -14.47
N PHE A 193 -10.02 3.45 -13.29
CA PHE A 193 -8.89 4.02 -12.59
C PHE A 193 -7.86 2.95 -12.25
N GLU A 194 -8.26 1.88 -11.56
CA GLU A 194 -7.40 0.75 -11.20
C GLU A 194 -6.74 0.13 -12.44
N LYS A 195 -7.51 -0.03 -13.52
CA LYS A 195 -6.98 -0.53 -14.80
C LYS A 195 -5.95 0.42 -15.42
N GLN A 196 -6.24 1.72 -15.47
CA GLN A 196 -5.39 2.73 -16.10
C GLN A 196 -4.05 2.86 -15.40
N ILE A 197 -4.06 2.89 -14.07
CA ILE A 197 -2.83 2.97 -13.29
C ILE A 197 -2.20 1.60 -13.02
N LYS A 198 -2.79 0.50 -13.54
CA LYS A 198 -2.33 -0.89 -13.38
C LYS A 198 -2.19 -1.33 -11.91
N TRP A 199 -3.20 -1.04 -11.11
CA TRP A 199 -3.36 -1.70 -9.81
C TRP A 199 -4.12 -3.01 -10.02
N ASP A 200 -3.42 -4.14 -9.85
CA ASP A 200 -4.00 -5.48 -9.99
C ASP A 200 -5.06 -5.74 -8.92
N LYS A 201 -6.21 -6.26 -9.33
CA LYS A 201 -7.35 -6.64 -8.47
C LYS A 201 -7.03 -7.77 -7.48
N THR A 202 -5.93 -8.51 -7.69
CA THR A 202 -5.62 -9.73 -6.92
C THR A 202 -4.52 -9.54 -5.88
N SER A 203 -3.84 -8.40 -5.85
CA SER A 203 -2.68 -8.20 -4.99
C SER A 203 -3.02 -7.43 -3.73
N LEU A 204 -3.42 -8.17 -2.69
CA LEU A 204 -3.57 -7.74 -1.28
C LEU A 204 -2.28 -7.15 -0.65
N SER A 205 -1.23 -6.96 -1.45
CA SER A 205 0.09 -6.52 -1.00
C SER A 205 0.77 -5.71 -2.10
N ASP A 206 1.84 -5.00 -1.74
CA ASP A 206 2.74 -4.31 -2.67
C ASP A 206 3.39 -5.25 -3.72
N ARG A 207 3.20 -6.57 -3.62
CA ARG A 207 3.80 -7.63 -4.47
C ARG A 207 3.44 -7.56 -5.97
N GLY A 208 2.67 -6.57 -6.41
CA GLY A 208 2.34 -6.33 -7.81
C GLY A 208 2.61 -4.89 -8.29
N LEU A 209 3.19 -4.03 -7.45
CA LEU A 209 3.49 -2.65 -7.82
C LEU A 209 4.79 -2.55 -8.60
N ASN A 210 4.77 -1.71 -9.64
CA ASN A 210 5.95 -1.32 -10.38
C ASN A 210 6.55 -0.07 -9.72
N PHE A 211 7.66 -0.26 -8.99
CA PHE A 211 8.40 0.83 -8.33
C PHE A 211 9.44 1.50 -9.23
N ASN A 212 9.29 1.40 -10.56
CA ASN A 212 10.14 2.05 -11.53
C ASN A 212 9.39 3.22 -12.20
N ARG A 213 10.12 4.21 -12.73
CA ARG A 213 9.55 5.32 -13.52
C ARG A 213 8.75 4.87 -14.75
N SER A 214 8.99 3.65 -15.24
CA SER A 214 8.21 3.03 -16.32
C SER A 214 6.79 2.62 -15.91
N ALA A 215 6.44 2.69 -14.63
CA ALA A 215 5.07 2.46 -14.19
C ALA A 215 4.11 3.49 -14.82
N PRO A 216 2.80 3.19 -14.93
CA PRO A 216 1.83 4.14 -15.44
C PRO A 216 1.80 5.45 -14.63
N ARG A 217 1.40 6.53 -15.28
CA ARG A 217 1.14 7.80 -14.60
C ARG A 217 0.12 7.60 -13.47
N GLY A 218 0.40 8.16 -12.30
CA GLY A 218 -0.45 8.01 -11.10
C GLY A 218 -0.34 6.66 -10.38
N HIS A 219 0.52 5.73 -10.83
CA HIS A 219 0.66 4.41 -10.21
C HIS A 219 1.10 4.47 -8.73
N LEU A 220 1.87 5.49 -8.35
CA LEU A 220 2.36 5.68 -6.99
C LEU A 220 2.01 7.08 -6.47
N PRO A 221 1.95 7.26 -5.14
CA PRO A 221 2.00 6.20 -4.11
C PRO A 221 0.70 5.37 -4.05
N LYS A 222 0.79 4.09 -3.67
CA LYS A 222 -0.37 3.25 -3.29
C LYS A 222 -0.43 3.21 -1.76
N ILE A 223 -1.44 3.84 -1.19
CA ILE A 223 -1.73 3.83 0.25
C ILE A 223 -3.00 3.04 0.58
N LEU A 224 -3.45 2.14 -0.31
CA LEU A 224 -4.71 1.42 -0.12
C LEU A 224 -4.71 0.67 1.23
N TRP A 225 -5.64 1.08 2.09
CA TRP A 225 -5.82 0.54 3.44
C TRP A 225 -6.90 -0.54 3.53
N SER A 226 -7.66 -0.77 2.45
CA SER A 226 -8.56 -1.92 2.22
C SER A 226 -8.83 -2.06 0.71
N GLU A 227 -8.97 -3.28 0.18
CA GLU A 227 -9.28 -3.49 -1.25
C GLU A 227 -10.79 -3.67 -1.52
N LEU A 228 -11.62 -3.64 -0.47
CA LEU A 228 -13.08 -3.61 -0.57
C LEU A 228 -13.58 -2.23 -1.02
N ILE A 229 -14.84 -2.13 -1.46
CA ILE A 229 -15.52 -0.84 -1.77
C ILE A 229 -15.25 0.25 -0.71
N PRO A 230 -15.32 -0.05 0.61
CA PRO A 230 -14.74 0.74 1.70
C PRO A 230 -13.42 1.46 1.39
N GLY A 231 -12.38 0.72 1.01
CA GLY A 231 -11.06 1.27 0.78
C GLY A 231 -10.94 2.13 -0.48
N TYR A 232 -11.76 1.88 -1.50
CA TYR A 232 -11.85 2.81 -2.63
C TYR A 232 -12.53 4.12 -2.24
N LYS A 233 -13.61 4.07 -1.43
CA LYS A 233 -14.24 5.29 -0.88
C LYS A 233 -13.25 6.11 -0.05
N ASN A 234 -12.41 5.42 0.70
CA ASN A 234 -11.32 5.99 1.50
C ASN A 234 -10.29 6.72 0.63
N LEU A 235 -9.83 6.07 -0.44
CA LEU A 235 -8.95 6.69 -1.43
C LEU A 235 -9.60 7.92 -2.08
N ILE A 236 -10.82 7.80 -2.59
CA ILE A 236 -11.51 8.92 -3.26
C ILE A 236 -11.71 10.10 -2.34
N LYS A 237 -12.00 9.86 -1.04
CA LYS A 237 -12.08 10.96 -0.06
C LYS A 237 -10.75 11.69 0.05
N LEU A 238 -9.64 10.97 0.16
CA LEU A 238 -8.33 11.59 0.20
C LEU A 238 -8.03 12.35 -1.10
N LEU A 239 -8.29 11.76 -2.27
CA LEU A 239 -8.03 12.40 -3.56
C LEU A 239 -8.86 13.68 -3.74
N LYS A 240 -10.13 13.66 -3.32
CA LYS A 240 -10.96 14.88 -3.29
C LYS A 240 -10.33 15.94 -2.39
N ARG A 241 -9.90 15.55 -1.19
CA ARG A 241 -9.21 16.45 -0.26
C ARG A 241 -7.91 17.02 -0.80
N VAL A 242 -7.15 16.25 -1.58
CA VAL A 242 -5.94 16.73 -2.25
C VAL A 242 -6.31 17.86 -3.21
N GLY A 243 -7.37 17.67 -4.00
CA GLY A 243 -7.91 18.74 -4.85
C GLY A 243 -8.34 19.98 -4.07
N ASP A 244 -9.00 19.81 -2.92
CA ASP A 244 -9.46 20.93 -2.08
C ASP A 244 -8.30 21.68 -1.37
N CYS A 245 -7.13 21.04 -1.21
CA CYS A 245 -5.97 21.60 -0.54
C CYS A 245 -4.99 22.35 -1.47
N LEU A 246 -5.09 22.12 -2.80
CA LEU A 246 -4.23 22.72 -3.84
C LEU A 246 -4.84 24.01 -4.39
#